data_AF-A0A925RL59-F1
#
_entry.id   AF-A0A925RL59-F1
#
_cell.length_a   1.000
_cell.length_b   1.000
_cell.length_c   1.000
_cell.angle_alpha   90.00
_cell.angle_beta   90.00
_cell.angle_gamma   90.00
#
_symmetry.space_group_name_H-M   'P 1'
#
loop_
_entity.id
_entity.type
_entity.pdbx_description
1 polymer ?
#
loop_
_entity_poly.entity_id
_entity_poly.type
_entity_poly.pdbx_seq_one_letter_code
_entity_poly.pdbx_strand_id
1 'polypeptide(L)'
;MTAPRLSFFEPRRSIPDLPNPKRQKLCLPTFKEPLSNDLRWMRVEQWLAAKSLAQNTKRSYRKELKRFWHWTDKLWNQITTWDVTCYKDHLETAIIQDSETNTSKRQLSSNSVALAVRSLKSFFRWMQQAHYITDNPTLAVSAPNEAEPESKELTDLQVKALYAALERRSHSRHRDTALLASLSHGLRAEEASRLNIEDYDGDRLHIREAKQGSTGRVPLDKAACAALNAYLEWRKGQGESLTA
;
A
#
# COMPACT_ATOMS: atom_id res chain seq x y z
N MET A 1 -49.71 -21.29 -36.31
CA MET A 1 -48.85 -21.84 -35.23
C MET A 1 -47.92 -20.71 -34.82
N THR A 2 -48.26 -20.01 -33.73
CA THR A 2 -47.61 -18.76 -33.32
C THR A 2 -47.01 -18.99 -31.94
N ALA A 3 -45.69 -18.85 -31.80
CA ALA A 3 -44.96 -19.11 -30.57
C ALA A 3 -45.31 -18.07 -29.47
N PRO A 4 -45.36 -18.46 -28.19
CA PRO A 4 -45.67 -17.54 -27.11
C PRO A 4 -44.44 -16.69 -26.73
N ARG A 5 -44.73 -15.40 -26.48
CA ARG A 5 -43.79 -14.37 -26.02
C ARG A 5 -43.48 -14.61 -24.54
N LEU A 6 -42.25 -15.02 -24.20
CA LEU A 6 -41.81 -15.08 -22.81
C LEU A 6 -41.37 -13.69 -22.34
N SER A 7 -42.30 -13.00 -21.67
CA SER A 7 -42.03 -11.80 -20.88
C SER A 7 -41.67 -12.20 -19.45
N PHE A 8 -40.37 -12.30 -19.15
CA PHE A 8 -39.85 -12.34 -17.78
C PHE A 8 -38.76 -11.29 -17.64
N PHE A 9 -39.17 -10.02 -17.62
CA PHE A 9 -38.38 -8.92 -17.09
C PHE A 9 -38.93 -8.63 -15.70
N GLU A 10 -38.34 -9.24 -14.67
CA GLU A 10 -38.60 -8.80 -13.29
C GLU A 10 -37.97 -7.41 -13.06
N PRO A 11 -38.64 -6.51 -12.33
CA PRO A 11 -38.09 -5.21 -12.01
C PRO A 11 -36.89 -5.31 -11.07
N ARG A 12 -35.80 -4.65 -11.49
CA ARG A 12 -34.65 -4.15 -10.72
C ARG A 12 -34.67 -4.51 -9.23
N ARG A 13 -33.91 -5.55 -8.84
CA ARG A 13 -33.33 -5.52 -7.50
C ARG A 13 -32.22 -4.48 -7.52
N SER A 14 -32.47 -3.34 -6.88
CA SER A 14 -31.43 -2.37 -6.57
C SER A 14 -30.27 -3.13 -5.92
N ILE A 15 -29.12 -3.09 -6.56
CA ILE A 15 -27.90 -3.56 -5.91
C ILE A 15 -27.72 -2.62 -4.72
N PRO A 16 -27.69 -3.13 -3.48
CA PRO A 16 -27.43 -2.28 -2.33
C PRO A 16 -26.13 -1.54 -2.61
N ASP A 17 -26.15 -0.22 -2.43
CA ASP A 17 -24.99 0.64 -2.57
C ASP A 17 -23.90 0.05 -1.69
N LEU A 18 -22.96 -0.69 -2.31
CA LEU A 18 -21.86 -1.27 -1.58
C LEU A 18 -21.13 -0.06 -1.02
N PRO A 19 -21.04 0.09 0.32
CA PRO A 19 -20.38 1.24 0.89
C PRO A 19 -19.03 1.31 0.21
N ASN A 20 -18.78 2.44 -0.48
CA ASN A 20 -17.47 2.76 -1.03
C ASN A 20 -16.47 2.28 0.01
N PRO A 21 -15.63 1.26 -0.24
CA PRO A 21 -14.73 0.76 0.76
C PRO A 21 -13.88 1.97 1.06
N LYS A 22 -14.24 2.68 2.15
CA LYS A 22 -13.50 3.84 2.61
C LYS A 22 -12.10 3.31 2.57
N ARG A 23 -11.22 3.93 1.77
CA ARG A 23 -9.79 3.70 1.95
C ARG A 23 -9.64 3.95 3.43
N GLN A 24 -9.58 2.88 4.22
CA GLN A 24 -9.36 2.97 5.63
C GLN A 24 -7.94 3.48 5.62
N LYS A 25 -7.81 4.81 5.64
CA LYS A 25 -6.59 5.44 6.08
C LYS A 25 -6.38 4.75 7.40
N LEU A 26 -5.38 3.87 7.44
CA LEU A 26 -4.93 3.33 8.69
C LEU A 26 -4.53 4.59 9.47
N CYS A 27 -5.44 5.09 10.30
CA CYS A 27 -5.19 6.31 11.02
C CYS A 27 -4.27 5.88 12.14
N LEU A 28 -2.98 6.09 11.86
CA LEU A 28 -1.95 5.79 12.82
C LEU A 28 -2.18 6.72 14.01
N PRO A 29 -1.83 6.27 15.23
CA PRO A 29 -1.79 7.19 16.35
C PRO A 29 -1.03 8.44 15.90
N THR A 30 -1.61 9.62 16.13
CA THR A 30 -0.94 10.89 15.87
C THR A 30 0.18 11.03 16.90
N PHE A 31 1.30 10.40 16.58
CA PHE A 31 2.52 10.45 17.36
C PHE A 31 3.02 11.90 17.41
N LYS A 32 3.17 12.46 18.61
CA LYS A 32 3.79 13.77 18.85
C LYS A 32 5.09 13.86 18.06
N GLU A 33 5.31 14.98 17.37
CA GLU A 33 6.58 15.16 16.69
C GLU A 33 7.71 15.27 17.72
N PRO A 34 8.86 14.62 17.47
CA PRO A 34 10.01 14.73 18.35
C PRO A 34 10.49 16.18 18.39
N LEU A 35 10.94 16.63 19.55
CA LEU A 35 11.53 17.96 19.70
C LEU A 35 12.79 18.06 18.84
N SER A 36 13.08 19.26 18.32
CA SER A 36 14.22 19.50 17.41
C SER A 36 15.58 19.03 17.97
N ASN A 37 15.74 18.94 19.29
CA ASN A 37 16.99 18.54 19.96
C ASN A 37 16.91 17.18 20.66
N ASP A 38 15.92 16.34 20.36
CA ASP A 38 15.89 15.00 20.95
C ASP A 38 17.00 14.13 20.33
N LEU A 39 18.04 13.86 21.12
CA LEU A 39 19.15 12.98 20.77
C LEU A 39 18.68 11.59 20.31
N ARG A 40 17.55 11.11 20.84
CA ARG A 40 16.97 9.82 20.41
C ARG A 40 16.53 9.93 18.95
N TRP A 41 15.80 10.97 18.59
CA TRP A 41 15.32 11.12 17.22
C TRP A 41 16.44 11.45 16.24
N MET A 42 17.44 12.24 16.65
CA MET A 42 18.61 12.53 15.82
C MET A 42 19.35 11.26 15.36
N ARG A 43 19.44 10.23 16.23
CA ARG A 43 20.05 8.93 15.83
C ARG A 43 19.24 8.21 14.76
N VAL A 44 17.92 8.31 14.81
CA VAL A 44 17.04 7.73 13.78
C VAL A 44 17.26 8.41 12.43
N GLU A 45 17.37 9.74 12.41
CA GLU A 45 17.65 10.49 11.17
C GLU A 45 19.03 10.14 10.59
N GLN A 46 20.07 10.07 11.43
CA GLN A 46 21.42 9.68 11.01
C GLN A 46 21.43 8.29 10.37
N TRP A 47 20.72 7.34 10.97
CA TRP A 47 20.57 6.00 10.42
C TRP A 47 19.85 5.98 9.06
N LEU A 48 18.73 6.70 8.94
CA LEU A 48 17.96 6.80 7.69
C LEU A 48 18.74 7.49 6.57
N ALA A 49 19.65 8.41 6.92
CA ALA A 49 20.56 9.06 5.99
C ALA A 49 21.71 8.12 5.58
N ALA A 50 22.27 7.36 6.52
CA ALA A 50 23.41 6.47 6.28
C ALA A 50 23.05 5.21 5.44
N LYS A 51 21.78 4.79 5.43
CA LYS A 51 21.34 3.61 4.67
C LYS A 51 20.77 3.99 3.29
N SER A 52 21.22 3.29 2.26
CA SER A 52 20.66 3.33 0.91
C SER A 52 19.35 2.53 0.82
N LEU A 53 18.30 3.00 1.50
CA LEU A 53 16.95 2.41 1.49
C LEU A 53 16.05 3.10 0.48
N ALA A 54 15.12 2.34 -0.12
CA ALA A 54 14.02 2.90 -0.90
C ALA A 54 13.15 3.84 -0.04
N GLN A 55 12.56 4.88 -0.63
CA GLN A 55 11.80 5.89 0.11
C GLN A 55 10.61 5.32 0.87
N ASN A 56 9.90 4.34 0.29
CA ASN A 56 8.78 3.67 0.97
C ASN A 56 9.27 2.87 2.18
N THR A 57 10.43 2.22 2.10
CA THR A 57 11.07 1.55 3.24
C THR A 57 11.49 2.54 4.33
N LYS A 58 12.08 3.69 3.95
CA LYS A 58 12.42 4.76 4.90
C LYS A 58 11.19 5.27 5.65
N ARG A 59 10.09 5.54 4.94
CA ARG A 59 8.82 5.99 5.53
C ARG A 59 8.27 4.97 6.53
N SER A 60 8.22 3.69 6.15
CA SER A 60 7.76 2.61 7.02
C SER A 60 8.63 2.48 8.27
N TYR A 61 9.96 2.43 8.11
CA TYR A 61 10.88 2.29 9.24
C TYR A 61 10.84 3.50 10.18
N ARG A 62 10.82 4.72 9.64
CA ARG A 62 10.67 5.95 10.42
C ARG A 62 9.42 5.92 11.29
N LYS A 63 8.30 5.51 10.71
CA LYS A 63 7.03 5.37 11.41
C LYS A 63 7.10 4.35 12.55
N GLU A 64 7.65 3.17 12.31
CA GLU A 64 7.75 2.14 13.36
C GLU A 64 8.71 2.55 14.48
N LEU A 65 9.84 3.19 14.15
CA LEU A 65 10.75 3.75 15.16
C LEU A 65 10.12 4.90 15.94
N LYS A 66 9.28 5.73 15.30
CA LYS A 66 8.51 6.77 15.99
C LYS A 66 7.52 6.18 16.98
N ARG A 67 6.85 5.07 16.61
CA ARG A 67 5.96 4.34 17.53
C ARG A 67 6.73 3.80 18.73
N PHE A 68 7.89 3.17 18.52
CA PHE A 68 8.72 2.68 19.61
C PHE A 68 9.22 3.82 20.51
N TRP A 69 9.66 4.93 19.91
CA TRP A 69 10.10 6.12 20.64
C TRP A 69 9.00 6.70 21.55
N HIS A 70 7.72 6.66 21.13
CA HIS A 70 6.60 7.07 21.98
C HIS A 70 6.28 6.09 23.12
N TRP A 71 6.62 4.81 22.93
CA TRP A 71 6.28 3.77 23.89
C TRP A 71 7.22 3.73 25.10
N THR A 72 8.45 4.22 24.95
CA THR A 72 9.46 4.23 26.01
C THR A 72 10.15 5.58 26.11
N ASP A 73 10.46 6.04 27.32
CA ASP A 73 11.27 7.24 27.57
C ASP A 73 12.78 6.95 27.65
N LYS A 74 13.18 5.68 27.58
CA LYS A 74 14.58 5.25 27.70
C LYS A 74 15.43 5.71 26.51
N LEU A 75 16.69 6.08 26.79
CA LEU A 75 17.68 6.34 25.75
C LEU A 75 18.03 5.04 25.01
N TRP A 76 18.48 5.15 23.75
CA TRP A 76 18.77 3.98 22.92
C TRP A 76 19.84 3.04 23.51
N ASN A 77 20.81 3.57 24.25
CA ASN A 77 21.85 2.80 24.93
C ASN A 77 21.38 2.15 26.25
N GLN A 78 20.20 2.50 26.74
CA GLN A 78 19.57 1.92 27.94
C GLN A 78 18.53 0.85 27.58
N ILE A 79 18.23 0.67 26.29
CA ILE A 79 17.26 -0.33 25.84
C ILE A 79 17.85 -1.72 26.02
N THR A 80 17.12 -2.56 26.74
CA THR A 80 17.48 -3.96 26.99
C THR A 80 16.68 -4.91 26.11
N THR A 81 17.12 -6.17 26.04
CA THR A 81 16.35 -7.24 25.37
C THR A 81 14.95 -7.40 25.98
N TRP A 82 14.82 -7.20 27.29
CA TRP A 82 13.53 -7.24 27.98
C TRP A 82 12.59 -6.14 27.46
N ASP A 83 13.08 -4.91 27.29
CA ASP A 83 12.28 -3.79 26.77
C ASP A 83 11.75 -4.07 25.36
N VAL A 84 12.58 -4.64 24.48
CA VAL A 84 12.17 -5.01 23.11
C VAL A 84 11.13 -6.14 23.14
N THR A 85 11.22 -7.05 24.11
CA THR A 85 10.29 -8.17 24.28
C THR A 85 8.94 -7.68 24.81
N CYS A 86 8.94 -6.82 25.84
CA CYS A 86 7.75 -6.14 26.34
C CYS A 86 7.08 -5.28 25.26
N TYR A 87 7.87 -4.61 24.41
CA TYR A 87 7.31 -3.86 23.30
C TYR A 87 6.63 -4.76 22.27
N LYS A 88 7.25 -5.88 21.92
CA LYS A 88 6.64 -6.87 21.00
C LYS A 88 5.31 -7.38 21.56
N ASP A 89 5.29 -7.81 22.82
CA ASP A 89 4.09 -8.29 23.50
C ASP A 89 3.01 -7.19 23.58
N HIS A 90 3.43 -5.95 23.86
CA HIS A 90 2.55 -4.79 23.79
C HIS A 90 1.94 -4.63 22.38
N LEU A 91 2.69 -4.78 21.29
CA LEU A 91 2.13 -4.67 19.95
C LEU A 91 1.16 -5.82 19.59
N GLU A 92 1.40 -7.02 20.11
CA GLU A 92 0.55 -8.20 19.89
C GLU A 92 -0.77 -8.09 20.68
N THR A 93 -0.72 -7.52 21.88
CA THR A 93 -1.87 -7.36 22.78
C THR A 93 -2.58 -6.01 22.64
N ALA A 94 -1.89 -4.99 22.11
CA ALA A 94 -2.43 -3.64 22.00
C ALA A 94 -3.66 -3.62 21.10
N ILE A 95 -4.76 -3.20 21.70
CA ILE A 95 -5.96 -2.81 21.00
C ILE A 95 -5.75 -1.37 20.55
N ILE A 96 -5.46 -1.17 19.26
CA ILE A 96 -5.36 0.18 18.71
C ILE A 96 -6.79 0.72 18.53
N GLN A 97 -7.08 1.85 19.17
CA GLN A 97 -8.24 2.66 18.85
C GLN A 97 -7.98 3.40 17.55
N ASP A 98 -8.81 3.14 16.54
CA ASP A 98 -8.81 3.92 15.32
C ASP A 98 -9.36 5.33 15.62
N SER A 99 -8.49 6.34 15.54
CA SER A 99 -8.77 7.71 15.97
C SER A 99 -9.87 8.40 15.16
N GLU A 100 -10.20 7.88 13.97
CA GLU A 100 -11.24 8.43 13.10
C GLU A 100 -12.63 7.83 13.32
N THR A 101 -12.74 6.66 13.94
CA THR A 101 -14.05 5.97 14.07
C THR A 101 -14.49 5.70 15.49
N ASN A 102 -13.63 5.84 16.51
CA ASN A 102 -13.92 5.61 17.94
C ASN A 102 -14.62 4.26 18.26
N THR A 103 -14.71 3.35 17.27
CA THR A 103 -15.62 2.19 17.28
C THR A 103 -14.87 0.91 16.94
N SER A 104 -13.73 0.97 16.25
CA SER A 104 -12.95 -0.22 15.89
C SER A 104 -11.69 -0.36 16.74
N LYS A 105 -11.83 -1.15 17.81
CA LYS A 105 -10.74 -1.73 18.59
C LYS A 105 -10.10 -2.85 17.75
N ARG A 106 -8.96 -2.60 17.09
CA ARG A 106 -8.30 -3.62 16.25
C ARG A 106 -6.88 -3.90 16.72
N GLN A 107 -6.55 -5.19 16.84
CA GLN A 107 -5.17 -5.65 17.06
C GLN A 107 -4.33 -5.46 15.80
N LEU A 108 -3.04 -5.22 15.97
CA LEU A 108 -2.09 -5.22 14.85
C LEU A 108 -2.04 -6.59 14.19
N SER A 109 -1.92 -6.62 12.87
CA SER A 109 -1.62 -7.87 12.17
C SER A 109 -0.22 -8.35 12.51
N SER A 110 0.01 -9.67 12.46
CA SER A 110 1.34 -10.26 12.66
C SER A 110 2.40 -9.64 11.77
N ASN A 111 2.06 -9.31 10.52
CA ASN A 111 2.98 -8.64 9.58
C ASN A 111 3.34 -7.22 10.02
N SER A 112 2.40 -6.50 10.66
CA SER A 112 2.68 -5.17 11.20
C SER A 112 3.62 -5.25 12.41
N VAL A 113 3.43 -6.24 13.29
CA VAL A 113 4.34 -6.49 14.42
C VAL A 113 5.72 -6.92 13.92
N ALA A 114 5.79 -7.83 12.94
CA ALA A 114 7.04 -8.25 12.32
C ALA A 114 7.80 -7.08 11.69
N LEU A 115 7.10 -6.18 11.00
CA LEU A 115 7.71 -4.97 10.44
C LEU A 115 8.29 -4.05 11.52
N ALA A 116 7.59 -3.88 12.66
CA ALA A 116 8.09 -3.10 13.78
C ALA A 116 9.37 -3.72 14.37
N VAL A 117 9.37 -5.02 14.64
CA VAL A 117 10.55 -5.74 15.15
C VAL A 117 11.70 -5.70 14.15
N ARG A 118 11.42 -5.85 12.85
CA ARG A 118 12.44 -5.77 11.77
C ARG A 118 13.05 -4.38 11.68
N SER A 119 12.25 -3.33 11.85
CA SER A 119 12.71 -1.94 11.87
C SER A 119 13.67 -1.71 13.03
N LEU A 120 13.30 -2.18 14.24
CA LEU A 120 14.16 -2.12 15.42
C LEU A 120 15.47 -2.90 15.22
N LYS A 121 15.40 -4.14 14.73
CA LYS A 121 16.59 -4.95 14.44
C LYS A 121 17.57 -4.25 13.49
N SER A 122 17.03 -3.66 12.41
CA SER A 122 17.84 -2.96 11.42
C SER A 122 18.50 -1.70 12.00
N PHE A 123 17.77 -0.96 12.84
CA PHE A 123 18.27 0.22 13.54
C PHE A 123 19.34 -0.12 14.59
N PHE A 124 19.08 -1.07 15.49
CA PHE A 124 20.03 -1.47 16.53
C PHE A 124 21.29 -2.15 15.96
N ARG A 125 21.16 -2.88 14.84
CA ARG A 125 22.33 -3.38 14.11
C ARG A 125 23.22 -2.23 13.63
N TRP A 126 22.64 -1.15 13.11
CA TRP A 126 23.43 0.02 12.73
C TRP A 126 24.03 0.73 13.94
N MET A 127 23.28 0.89 15.04
CA MET A 127 23.80 1.49 16.28
C MET A 127 25.03 0.74 16.78
N GLN A 128 25.02 -0.58 16.72
CA GLN A 128 26.16 -1.43 17.09
C GLN A 128 27.34 -1.25 16.11
N GLN A 129 27.07 -1.27 14.79
CA GLN A 129 28.11 -1.06 13.76
C GLN A 129 28.74 0.33 13.82
N ALA A 130 27.99 1.34 14.23
CA ALA A 130 28.46 2.70 14.43
C ALA A 130 29.04 2.94 15.84
N HIS A 131 29.22 1.88 16.63
CA HIS A 131 29.80 1.90 17.98
C HIS A 131 29.06 2.79 19.00
N TYR A 132 27.77 3.08 18.78
CA TYR A 132 26.95 3.80 19.77
C TYR A 132 26.50 2.90 20.93
N ILE A 133 26.46 1.59 20.69
CA ILE A 133 26.18 0.55 21.69
C ILE A 133 27.14 -0.61 21.47
N THR A 134 27.47 -1.33 22.54
CA THR A 134 28.31 -2.54 22.47
C THR A 134 27.45 -3.76 22.12
N ASP A 135 26.35 -3.93 22.85
CA ASP A 135 25.47 -5.08 22.73
C ASP A 135 24.15 -4.71 22.04
N ASN A 136 23.72 -5.54 21.10
CA ASN A 136 22.46 -5.31 20.38
C ASN A 136 21.28 -6.00 21.12
N PRO A 137 20.32 -5.23 21.67
CA PRO A 137 19.21 -5.79 22.47
C PRO A 137 18.18 -6.57 21.64
N THR A 138 18.28 -6.53 20.32
CA THR A 138 17.29 -7.18 19.43
C THR A 138 17.71 -8.58 18.97
N LEU A 139 18.92 -9.04 19.32
CA LEU A 139 19.47 -10.31 18.82
C LEU A 139 18.65 -11.53 19.25
N ALA A 140 18.20 -11.57 20.51
CA ALA A 140 17.42 -12.67 21.06
C ALA A 140 15.91 -12.56 20.80
N VAL A 141 15.42 -11.46 20.22
CA VAL A 141 13.99 -11.25 19.99
C VAL A 141 13.61 -11.79 18.61
N SER A 142 12.74 -12.79 18.55
CA SER A 142 12.17 -13.27 17.28
C SER A 142 11.01 -12.37 16.82
N ALA A 143 11.00 -12.03 15.53
CA ALA A 143 9.81 -11.45 14.92
C ALA A 143 8.72 -12.54 14.87
N PRO A 144 7.44 -12.19 15.05
CA PRO A 144 6.36 -13.15 14.86
C PRO A 144 6.39 -13.70 13.43
N ASN A 145 5.91 -14.94 13.26
CA ASN A 145 5.86 -15.57 11.95
C ASN A 145 4.96 -14.72 11.02
N GLU A 146 5.53 -14.30 9.91
CA GLU A 146 4.78 -13.60 8.86
C GLU A 146 3.91 -14.67 8.20
N ALA A 147 2.61 -14.68 8.53
CA ALA A 147 1.68 -15.46 7.73
C ALA A 147 1.70 -14.83 6.33
N GLU A 148 2.20 -15.57 5.34
CA GLU A 148 2.05 -15.15 3.95
C GLU A 148 0.55 -14.96 3.71
N PRO A 149 0.11 -13.74 3.38
CA PRO A 149 -1.29 -13.55 3.05
C PRO A 149 -1.59 -14.44 1.85
N GLU A 150 -2.62 -15.26 1.94
CA GLU A 150 -3.08 -16.04 0.79
C GLU A 150 -3.28 -15.09 -0.38
N SER A 151 -2.73 -15.47 -1.54
CA SER A 151 -2.97 -14.75 -2.79
C SER A 151 -4.47 -14.75 -3.04
N LYS A 152 -5.08 -13.56 -2.98
CA LYS A 152 -6.48 -13.38 -3.34
C LYS A 152 -6.57 -13.22 -4.85
N GLU A 153 -6.53 -14.34 -5.55
CA GLU A 153 -6.78 -14.37 -6.97
C GLU A 153 -8.24 -14.05 -7.26
N LEU A 154 -8.47 -13.20 -8.26
CA LEU A 154 -9.82 -12.90 -8.72
C LEU A 154 -10.26 -13.97 -9.69
N THR A 155 -11.47 -14.51 -9.48
CA THR A 155 -12.08 -15.41 -10.45
C THR A 155 -12.58 -14.64 -11.68
N ASP A 156 -12.71 -15.30 -12.83
CA ASP A 156 -13.25 -14.68 -14.05
C ASP A 156 -14.62 -14.04 -13.83
N LEU A 157 -15.45 -14.62 -12.96
CA LEU A 157 -16.76 -14.05 -12.60
C LEU A 157 -16.62 -12.75 -11.81
N GLN A 158 -15.65 -12.66 -10.89
CA GLN A 158 -15.36 -11.44 -10.15
C GLN A 158 -14.78 -10.35 -11.07
N VAL A 159 -13.91 -10.72 -12.01
CA VAL A 159 -13.39 -9.78 -13.02
C VAL A 159 -14.53 -9.26 -13.91
N LYS A 160 -15.42 -10.11 -14.40
CA LYS A 160 -16.62 -9.70 -15.15
C LYS A 160 -17.52 -8.78 -14.32
N ALA A 161 -17.72 -9.08 -13.04
CA ALA A 161 -18.50 -8.23 -12.14
C ALA A 161 -17.86 -6.84 -11.94
N LEU A 162 -16.52 -6.75 -11.91
CA LEU A 162 -15.81 -5.46 -11.87
C LEU A 162 -16.09 -4.65 -13.13
N TYR A 163 -15.94 -5.22 -14.33
CA TYR A 163 -16.24 -4.52 -15.57
C TYR A 163 -17.71 -4.08 -15.64
N ALA A 164 -18.65 -4.94 -15.24
CA ALA A 164 -20.08 -4.59 -15.19
C ALA A 164 -20.38 -3.46 -14.18
N ALA A 165 -19.64 -3.37 -13.08
CA ALA A 165 -19.76 -2.27 -12.13
C ALA A 165 -19.23 -0.94 -12.70
N LEU A 166 -18.17 -0.99 -13.51
CA LEU A 166 -17.62 0.20 -14.18
C LEU A 166 -18.57 0.78 -15.22
N GLU A 167 -19.36 -0.05 -15.91
CA GLU A 167 -20.38 0.44 -16.86
C GLU A 167 -21.45 1.33 -16.20
N ARG A 168 -21.69 1.14 -14.90
CA ARG A 168 -22.66 1.93 -14.13
C ARG A 168 -22.08 3.25 -13.61
N ARG A 169 -20.77 3.48 -13.76
CA ARG A 169 -20.13 4.76 -13.40
C ARG A 169 -20.44 5.79 -14.49
N SER A 170 -20.76 7.01 -14.08
CA SER A 170 -21.04 8.11 -15.02
C SER A 170 -19.74 8.82 -15.44
N HIS A 171 -19.06 9.48 -14.49
CA HIS A 171 -17.98 10.41 -14.81
C HIS A 171 -16.58 9.76 -14.91
N SER A 172 -16.35 8.62 -14.25
CA SER A 172 -15.03 7.96 -14.20
C SER A 172 -14.93 6.67 -15.01
N ARG A 173 -15.98 6.31 -15.76
CA ARG A 173 -16.07 5.03 -16.49
C ARG A 173 -14.84 4.79 -17.37
N HIS A 174 -14.56 5.69 -18.31
CA HIS A 174 -13.47 5.51 -19.27
C HIS A 174 -12.10 5.37 -18.57
N ARG A 175 -11.83 6.23 -17.58
CA ARG A 175 -10.60 6.19 -16.78
C ARG A 175 -10.47 4.87 -16.02
N ASP A 176 -11.50 4.49 -15.28
CA ASP A 176 -11.46 3.32 -14.40
C ASP A 176 -11.41 2.01 -15.22
N THR A 177 -12.04 1.98 -16.40
CA THR A 177 -11.94 0.86 -17.35
C THR A 177 -10.52 0.75 -17.93
N ALA A 178 -9.92 1.86 -18.36
CA ALA A 178 -8.54 1.87 -18.84
C ALA A 178 -7.54 1.46 -17.74
N LEU A 179 -7.77 1.92 -16.50
CA LEU A 179 -6.94 1.54 -15.34
C LEU A 179 -7.07 0.06 -15.04
N LEU A 180 -8.28 -0.49 -14.98
CA LEU A 180 -8.50 -1.92 -14.75
C LEU A 180 -7.84 -2.77 -15.84
N ALA A 181 -8.01 -2.38 -17.11
CA ALA A 181 -7.37 -3.07 -18.23
C ALA A 181 -5.84 -3.05 -18.11
N SER A 182 -5.24 -1.92 -17.72
CA SER A 182 -3.80 -1.81 -17.51
C SER A 182 -3.31 -2.69 -16.35
N LEU A 183 -4.05 -2.75 -15.24
CA LEU A 183 -3.72 -3.58 -14.08
C LEU A 183 -3.78 -5.08 -14.38
N SER A 184 -4.68 -5.51 -15.29
CA SER A 184 -4.78 -6.90 -15.74
C SER A 184 -3.52 -7.40 -16.45
N HIS A 185 -2.67 -6.50 -16.94
CA HIS A 185 -1.37 -6.82 -17.57
C HIS A 185 -0.19 -6.85 -16.58
N GLY A 186 -0.49 -6.98 -15.28
CA GLY A 186 0.52 -7.20 -14.23
C GLY A 186 1.21 -5.94 -13.71
N LEU A 187 0.68 -4.76 -14.03
CA LEU A 187 1.17 -3.50 -13.49
C LEU A 187 0.90 -3.41 -11.99
N ARG A 188 1.88 -2.93 -11.22
CA ARG A 188 1.63 -2.53 -9.83
C ARG A 188 0.80 -1.25 -9.78
N ALA A 189 0.02 -1.08 -8.72
CA ALA A 189 -0.78 0.13 -8.53
C ALA A 189 0.04 1.42 -8.58
N GLU A 190 1.26 1.41 -8.04
CA GLU A 190 2.16 2.57 -8.08
C GLU A 190 2.68 2.86 -9.50
N GLU A 191 3.00 1.82 -10.27
CA GLU A 191 3.43 1.92 -11.68
C GLU A 191 2.28 2.50 -12.52
N ALA A 192 1.08 1.94 -12.40
CA ALA A 192 -0.10 2.43 -13.12
C ALA A 192 -0.47 3.88 -12.75
N SER A 193 -0.25 4.29 -11.51
CA SER A 193 -0.53 5.67 -11.06
C SER A 193 0.44 6.72 -11.59
N ARG A 194 1.62 6.31 -12.06
CA ARG A 194 2.69 7.19 -12.55
C ARG A 194 2.75 7.26 -14.07
N LEU A 195 1.99 6.43 -14.78
CA LEU A 195 1.93 6.44 -16.24
C LEU A 195 1.47 7.80 -16.74
N ASN A 196 2.16 8.28 -17.76
CA ASN A 196 1.79 9.47 -18.51
C ASN A 196 1.40 9.10 -19.96
N ILE A 197 0.85 10.05 -20.70
CA ILE A 197 0.36 9.83 -22.08
C ILE A 197 1.49 9.34 -23.00
N GLU A 198 2.68 9.92 -22.83
CA GLU A 198 3.92 9.57 -23.54
C GLU A 198 4.42 8.14 -23.29
N ASP A 199 3.95 7.48 -22.24
CA ASP A 199 4.37 6.11 -21.90
C ASP A 199 3.56 5.05 -22.65
N TYR A 200 2.57 5.43 -23.44
CA TYR A 200 1.75 4.51 -24.23
C TYR A 200 1.98 4.73 -25.73
N ASP A 201 2.43 3.68 -26.42
CA ASP A 201 2.75 3.73 -27.86
C ASP A 201 1.63 3.19 -28.77
N GLY A 202 0.50 2.77 -28.20
CA GLY A 202 -0.62 2.15 -28.91
C GLY A 202 -0.69 0.62 -28.79
N ASP A 203 0.42 -0.03 -28.45
CA ASP A 203 0.53 -1.50 -28.30
C ASP A 203 1.12 -1.89 -26.94
N ARG A 204 1.84 -0.98 -26.29
CA ARG A 204 2.66 -1.24 -25.10
C ARG A 204 2.65 -0.06 -24.14
N LEU A 205 2.89 -0.38 -22.87
CA LEU A 205 3.18 0.61 -21.83
C LEU A 205 4.66 0.60 -21.48
N HIS A 206 5.23 1.79 -21.32
CA HIS A 206 6.60 2.00 -20.89
C HIS A 206 6.67 2.44 -19.43
N ILE A 207 7.15 1.54 -18.57
CA ILE A 207 7.36 1.78 -17.14
C ILE A 207 8.79 2.29 -16.95
N ARG A 208 8.95 3.61 -16.80
CA ARG A 208 10.25 4.29 -16.65
C ARG A 208 11.03 3.82 -15.42
N GLU A 209 10.34 3.64 -14.29
CA GLU A 209 10.93 3.18 -13.03
C GLU A 209 10.72 1.67 -12.81
N ALA A 210 11.02 0.87 -13.83
CA ALA A 210 10.94 -0.58 -13.69
C ALA A 210 12.00 -1.11 -12.71
N LYS A 211 11.70 -2.24 -12.05
CA LYS A 211 12.66 -2.92 -11.17
C LYS A 211 13.92 -3.32 -11.97
N GLN A 212 15.09 -3.27 -11.32
CA GLN A 212 16.36 -3.71 -11.92
C GLN A 212 16.21 -5.08 -12.60
N GLY A 213 16.60 -5.14 -13.88
CA GLY A 213 16.48 -6.35 -14.72
C GLY A 213 15.20 -6.45 -15.57
N SER A 214 14.24 -5.52 -15.42
CA SER A 214 13.08 -5.43 -16.32
C SER A 214 13.35 -4.46 -17.47
N THR A 215 12.85 -4.79 -18.67
CA THR A 215 12.86 -3.88 -19.82
C THR A 215 11.93 -2.68 -19.65
N GLY A 216 11.03 -2.74 -18.65
CA GLY A 216 10.02 -1.72 -18.42
C GLY A 216 9.04 -1.59 -19.59
N ARG A 217 8.89 -2.62 -20.43
CA ARG A 217 7.93 -2.62 -21.53
C ARG A 217 6.90 -3.71 -21.31
N VAL A 218 5.64 -3.32 -21.21
CA VAL A 218 4.51 -4.23 -21.01
C VAL A 218 3.68 -4.26 -22.29
N PRO A 219 3.67 -5.38 -23.03
CA PRO A 219 2.78 -5.53 -24.17
C PRO A 219 1.33 -5.64 -23.71
N LEU A 220 0.43 -5.00 -24.43
CA LEU A 220 -1.00 -5.01 -24.14
C LEU A 220 -1.75 -5.88 -25.16
N ASP A 221 -2.89 -6.39 -24.73
CA ASP A 221 -3.82 -7.03 -25.65
C ASP A 221 -4.72 -5.99 -26.34
N LYS A 222 -5.39 -6.42 -27.42
CA LYS A 222 -6.28 -5.55 -28.19
C LYS A 222 -7.38 -4.91 -27.33
N ALA A 223 -7.87 -5.63 -26.32
CA ALA A 223 -8.90 -5.13 -25.42
C ALA A 223 -8.38 -4.00 -24.53
N ALA A 224 -7.18 -4.12 -23.95
CA ALA A 224 -6.58 -3.06 -23.17
C ALA A 224 -6.20 -1.83 -24.02
N CYS A 225 -5.65 -2.04 -25.23
CA CYS A 225 -5.41 -0.93 -26.15
C CYS A 225 -6.70 -0.19 -26.49
N ALA A 226 -7.78 -0.90 -26.77
CA ALA A 226 -9.09 -0.29 -27.05
C ALA A 226 -9.61 0.52 -25.85
N ALA A 227 -9.46 0.00 -24.61
CA ALA A 227 -9.86 0.71 -23.41
C ALA A 227 -9.06 2.00 -23.16
N LEU A 228 -7.73 1.94 -23.36
CA LEU A 228 -6.86 3.12 -23.27
C LEU A 228 -7.18 4.16 -24.35
N ASN A 229 -7.33 3.73 -25.60
CA ASN A 229 -7.68 4.61 -26.70
C ASN A 229 -9.04 5.30 -26.47
N ALA A 230 -10.05 4.56 -26.01
CA ALA A 230 -11.35 5.12 -25.66
C ALA A 230 -11.25 6.17 -24.54
N TYR A 231 -10.37 5.95 -23.56
CA TYR A 231 -10.12 6.93 -22.51
C TYR A 231 -9.42 8.20 -23.02
N LEU A 232 -8.40 8.05 -23.87
CA LEU A 232 -7.71 9.19 -24.47
C LEU A 232 -8.64 10.01 -25.37
N GLU A 233 -9.46 9.36 -26.21
CA GLU A 233 -10.47 10.04 -27.03
C GLU A 233 -11.52 10.75 -26.19
N TRP A 234 -11.97 10.13 -25.09
CA TRP A 234 -12.87 10.78 -24.15
C TRP A 234 -12.24 12.05 -23.55
N ARG A 235 -10.95 12.02 -23.15
CA ARG A 235 -10.24 13.22 -22.65
C ARG A 235 -10.12 14.32 -23.69
N LYS A 236 -9.82 13.99 -24.95
CA LYS A 236 -9.82 14.96 -26.06
C LYS A 236 -11.21 15.59 -26.23
N GLY A 237 -12.27 14.79 -26.12
CA GLY A 237 -13.65 15.26 -26.15
C GLY A 237 -14.04 16.18 -24.99
N GLN A 238 -13.30 16.13 -23.87
CA GLN A 238 -13.42 17.09 -22.76
C GLN A 238 -12.62 18.38 -22.99
N GLY A 239 -11.92 18.52 -24.13
CA GLY A 239 -11.12 19.70 -24.46
C GLY A 239 -9.70 19.67 -23.87
N GLU A 240 -9.22 18.54 -23.35
CA GLU A 240 -7.85 18.41 -22.88
C GLU A 240 -6.87 18.29 -24.05
N SER A 241 -5.84 19.14 -24.07
CA SER A 241 -4.71 18.99 -25.01
C SER A 241 -3.83 17.84 -24.56
N LEU A 242 -3.90 16.71 -25.26
CA LEU A 242 -3.05 15.55 -25.03
C LEU A 242 -1.73 15.72 -25.77
N THR A 243 -0.87 16.60 -25.25
CA THR A 243 0.52 16.72 -25.72
C THR A 243 1.41 15.87 -24.81
N ALA A 244 2.32 15.13 -25.45
CA ALA A 244 3.45 14.48 -24.78
C ALA A 244 4.45 15.55 -24.33
#